data_AF-A0A1Y3BCF2-F1
#
_entry.id   AF-A0A1Y3BCF2-F1
#
_cell.length_a   1.000
_cell.length_b   1.000
_cell.length_c   1.000
_cell.angle_alpha   90.00
_cell.angle_beta   90.00
_cell.angle_gamma   90.00
#
_symmetry.space_group_name_H-M   'P 1'
#
loop_
_entity.id
_entity.type
_entity.pdbx_description
1 polymer ?
#
loop_
_entity_poly.entity_id
_entity_poly.type
_entity_poly.pdbx_seq_one_letter_code
_entity_poly.pdbx_strand_id
1 'polypeptide(L)'
;NNIDTLIRSGQYIVQRNIEGEQEFIYTHSYLGLGLMAARRSILAIDLDHSKSSSTSKSSNGYHEYWIRSACFKILNNETYHWQQDHFIYHIQYDDNDDDPWLKCLKNVKMFIAESNVDRPEELQQREIYAISYFYDRMKDIRVVRMDNGRVRVADFFLYAENVCRRTIRLRRQNPFLCIDLTYIACYLHYGLGIPLTKDIMLVKKINGIEISWALGAAINLFH
;
A
#
# COMPACT_ATOMS: atom_id res chain seq x y z
N ASN A 1 26.72 -4.57 -26.08
CA ASN A 1 25.89 -3.74 -25.19
C ASN A 1 25.13 -4.67 -24.27
N ASN A 2 25.74 -5.04 -23.15
CA ASN A 2 25.13 -5.90 -22.15
C ASN A 2 24.15 -5.03 -21.37
N ILE A 3 22.86 -5.21 -21.64
CA ILE A 3 21.82 -4.54 -20.90
C ILE A 3 21.68 -5.37 -19.62
N ASP A 4 22.20 -4.86 -18.50
CA ASP A 4 22.12 -5.49 -17.16
C ASP A 4 20.69 -5.44 -16.57
N THR A 5 19.69 -5.28 -17.43
CA THR A 5 18.27 -5.29 -17.11
C THR A 5 17.57 -6.40 -17.91
N LEU A 6 16.74 -7.20 -17.23
CA LEU A 6 15.90 -8.22 -17.82
C LEU A 6 14.77 -7.51 -18.59
N ILE A 7 15.02 -7.22 -19.87
CA ILE A 7 14.13 -6.51 -20.79
C ILE A 7 12.85 -7.33 -21.06
N ARG A 8 11.89 -7.30 -20.14
CA ARG A 8 10.51 -7.77 -20.41
C ARG A 8 9.50 -6.63 -20.45
N SER A 9 9.79 -5.51 -19.80
CA SER A 9 8.90 -4.35 -19.69
C SER A 9 9.48 -3.11 -20.36
N GLY A 10 9.89 -3.25 -21.63
CA GLY A 10 10.61 -2.19 -22.38
C GLY A 10 9.90 -0.83 -22.42
N GLN A 11 8.57 -0.81 -22.38
CA GLN A 11 7.76 0.42 -22.34
C GLN A 11 7.97 1.29 -21.08
N TYR A 12 8.54 0.72 -20.01
CA TYR A 12 8.84 1.41 -18.77
C TYR A 12 10.33 1.69 -18.58
N ILE A 13 11.16 1.35 -19.56
CA ILE A 13 12.60 1.63 -19.53
C ILE A 13 12.85 3.03 -20.06
N VAL A 14 13.51 3.86 -19.27
CA VAL A 14 14.01 5.17 -19.68
C VAL A 14 15.52 5.16 -19.70
N GLN A 15 16.10 5.79 -20.73
CA GLN A 15 17.52 6.02 -20.79
C GLN A 15 17.86 7.35 -20.12
N ARG A 16 18.86 7.36 -19.23
CA ARG A 16 19.37 8.56 -18.54
C ARG A 16 20.89 8.56 -18.56
N ASN A 17 21.47 9.76 -18.47
CA ASN A 17 22.91 9.91 -18.24
C ASN A 17 23.09 10.24 -16.77
N ILE A 18 23.80 9.40 -16.03
CA ILE A 18 24.04 9.55 -14.60
C ILE A 18 25.54 9.49 -14.38
N GLU A 19 26.11 10.57 -13.84
CA GLU A 19 27.55 10.70 -13.59
C GLU A 19 28.43 10.47 -14.84
N GLY A 20 27.90 10.71 -16.04
CA GLY A 20 28.62 10.53 -17.30
C GLY A 20 28.44 9.16 -17.95
N GLU A 21 27.72 8.24 -17.30
CA GLU A 21 27.41 6.91 -17.83
C GLU A 21 25.96 6.80 -18.31
N GLN A 22 25.76 6.09 -19.42
CA GLN A 22 24.42 5.83 -19.94
C GLN A 22 23.77 4.67 -19.17
N GLU A 23 22.70 5.00 -18.48
CA GLU A 23 21.93 4.08 -17.64
C GLU A 23 20.54 3.82 -18.21
N PHE A 24 20.06 2.59 -18.03
CA PHE A 24 18.71 2.15 -18.40
C PHE A 24 17.91 1.86 -17.13
N ILE A 25 16.93 2.70 -16.84
CA ILE A 25 16.19 2.66 -15.59
C ILE A 25 14.74 2.27 -15.86
N TYR A 26 14.26 1.25 -15.16
CA TYR A 26 12.83 1.00 -15.07
C TYR A 26 12.16 2.09 -14.22
N THR A 27 11.17 2.77 -14.77
CA THR A 27 10.35 3.74 -14.03
C THR A 27 8.90 3.66 -14.45
N HIS A 28 8.03 3.53 -13.45
CA HIS A 28 6.59 3.53 -13.68
C HIS A 28 5.85 4.07 -12.46
N SER A 29 4.74 4.76 -12.71
CA SER A 29 3.83 5.25 -11.68
C SER A 29 2.43 4.71 -11.94
N TYR A 30 1.96 3.83 -11.06
CA TYR A 30 0.64 3.24 -11.15
C TYR A 30 -0.40 4.19 -10.53
N LEU A 31 -0.99 5.04 -11.38
CA LEU A 31 -2.03 5.97 -10.97
C LEU A 31 -3.21 5.22 -10.34
N GLY A 32 -3.70 5.71 -9.19
CA GLY A 32 -4.78 5.07 -8.44
C GLY A 32 -4.31 4.01 -7.43
N LEU A 33 -3.03 3.64 -7.43
CA LEU A 33 -2.45 2.67 -6.47
C LEU A 33 -1.69 3.35 -5.31
N GLY A 34 -1.80 4.67 -5.17
CA GLY A 34 -1.37 5.31 -3.92
C GLY A 34 -2.24 4.85 -2.75
N LEU A 35 -1.69 4.75 -1.53
CA LEU A 35 -2.38 4.15 -0.37
C LEU A 35 -3.79 4.72 -0.14
N MET A 36 -3.97 6.04 -0.21
CA MET A 36 -5.29 6.67 -0.03
C MET A 36 -6.28 6.32 -1.15
N ALA A 37 -5.81 6.27 -2.40
CA ALA A 37 -6.63 5.88 -3.54
C ALA A 37 -7.02 4.40 -3.45
N ALA A 38 -6.06 3.53 -3.10
CA ALA A 38 -6.29 2.12 -2.87
C ALA A 38 -7.35 1.86 -1.79
N ARG A 39 -7.31 2.58 -0.66
CA ARG A 39 -8.36 2.49 0.38
C ARG A 39 -9.75 2.71 -0.21
N ARG A 40 -9.95 3.78 -0.99
CA ARG A 40 -11.24 4.07 -1.62
C ARG A 40 -11.68 2.94 -2.55
N SER A 41 -10.78 2.45 -3.40
CA SER A 41 -11.10 1.39 -4.35
C SER A 41 -11.43 0.06 -3.65
N ILE A 42 -10.69 -0.31 -2.62
CA ILE A 42 -10.95 -1.54 -1.85
C ILE A 42 -12.28 -1.42 -1.09
N LEU A 43 -12.56 -0.27 -0.47
CA LEU A 43 -13.83 0.00 0.20
C LEU A 43 -15.03 0.03 -0.77
N ALA A 44 -14.80 0.40 -2.03
CA ALA A 44 -15.84 0.36 -3.06
C ALA A 44 -16.27 -1.08 -3.41
N ILE A 45 -15.35 -2.06 -3.31
CA ILE A 45 -15.71 -3.48 -3.48
C ILE A 45 -16.71 -3.91 -2.40
N ASP A 46 -16.54 -3.43 -1.16
CA ASP A 46 -17.50 -3.69 -0.08
C ASP A 46 -18.86 -3.00 -0.32
N LEU A 47 -18.90 -1.84 -0.99
CA LEU A 47 -20.13 -1.17 -1.40
C LEU A 47 -20.92 -1.98 -2.43
N ASP A 48 -20.26 -2.47 -3.48
CA ASP A 48 -20.92 -3.19 -4.58
C ASP A 48 -21.56 -4.50 -4.12
N HIS A 49 -21.03 -5.10 -3.06
CA HIS A 49 -21.61 -6.29 -2.43
C HIS A 49 -22.76 -6.01 -1.45
N SER A 50 -22.88 -4.77 -0.98
CA SER A 50 -23.96 -4.34 -0.10
C SER A 50 -25.16 -3.84 -0.90
N LYS A 51 -26.25 -4.61 -0.92
CA LYS A 51 -27.52 -4.23 -1.58
C LYS A 51 -28.18 -2.95 -1.00
N SER A 52 -27.57 -2.29 -0.02
CA SER A 52 -28.07 -1.09 0.65
C SER A 52 -27.07 0.08 0.62
N SER A 53 -26.33 0.27 -0.46
CA SER A 53 -25.51 1.48 -0.63
C SER A 53 -26.41 2.68 -0.93
N SER A 54 -26.77 3.46 0.08
CA SER A 54 -27.49 4.72 -0.08
C SER A 54 -26.50 5.84 -0.38
N THR A 55 -26.32 6.16 -1.65
CA THR A 55 -25.67 7.41 -2.06
C THR A 55 -26.64 8.55 -1.80
N SER A 56 -26.34 9.38 -0.79
CA SER A 56 -27.10 10.60 -0.55
C SER A 56 -26.20 11.81 -0.80
N LYS A 57 -26.74 12.81 -1.51
CA LYS A 57 -26.13 14.14 -1.55
C LYS A 57 -26.52 14.83 -0.25
N SER A 58 -25.52 15.14 0.56
CA SER A 58 -25.68 15.98 1.73
C SER A 58 -26.16 17.37 1.32
N SER A 59 -26.89 18.07 2.20
CA SER A 59 -27.31 19.46 2.03
C SER A 59 -26.13 20.41 1.74
N ASN A 60 -24.91 20.00 2.09
CA ASN A 60 -23.69 20.78 1.95
C ASN A 60 -22.87 20.43 0.68
N GLY A 61 -23.42 19.64 -0.25
CA GLY A 61 -22.77 19.28 -1.52
C GLY A 61 -21.79 18.10 -1.46
N TYR A 62 -21.65 17.45 -0.30
CA TYR A 62 -20.84 16.26 -0.13
C TYR A 62 -21.58 14.99 -0.57
N HIS A 63 -20.82 14.01 -1.06
CA HIS A 63 -21.29 12.67 -1.36
C HIS A 63 -21.02 11.75 -0.18
N GLU A 64 -22.07 11.16 0.40
CA GLU A 64 -21.94 10.27 1.57
C GLU A 64 -22.12 8.80 1.18
N TYR A 65 -21.26 7.94 1.75
CA TYR A 65 -21.30 6.49 1.57
C TYR A 65 -21.30 5.76 2.92
N TRP A 66 -22.17 4.77 3.06
CA TRP A 66 -22.21 3.87 4.20
C TRP A 66 -21.61 2.52 3.83
N ILE A 67 -20.51 2.14 4.50
CA ILE A 67 -19.72 0.96 4.15
C ILE A 67 -19.63 0.05 5.37
N ARG A 68 -19.91 -1.24 5.16
CA ARG A 68 -19.52 -2.30 6.09
C ARG A 68 -18.30 -3.00 5.51
N SER A 69 -17.22 -3.09 6.26
CA SER A 69 -15.99 -3.72 5.79
C SER A 69 -15.34 -4.58 6.86
N ALA A 70 -14.97 -5.81 6.49
CA ALA A 70 -14.28 -6.75 7.37
C ALA A 70 -12.88 -6.27 7.80
N CYS A 71 -12.28 -5.33 7.05
CA CYS A 71 -10.99 -4.75 7.37
C CYS A 71 -11.01 -3.86 8.65
N PHE A 72 -12.18 -3.58 9.24
CA PHE A 72 -12.34 -2.59 10.30
C PHE A 72 -12.77 -3.18 11.65
N LYS A 73 -12.42 -4.44 11.94
CA LYS A 73 -12.74 -5.11 13.22
C LYS A 73 -12.35 -4.30 14.47
N ILE A 74 -11.36 -3.42 14.38
CA ILE A 74 -10.97 -2.53 15.47
C ILE A 74 -12.12 -1.64 15.96
N LEU A 75 -13.06 -1.26 15.08
CA LEU A 75 -14.19 -0.40 15.41
C LEU A 75 -15.26 -1.09 16.28
N ASN A 76 -15.34 -2.42 16.27
CA ASN A 76 -16.46 -3.16 16.87
C ASN A 76 -17.81 -2.64 16.34
N ASN A 77 -18.58 -1.96 17.18
CA ASN A 77 -19.90 -1.42 16.84
C ASN A 77 -19.87 0.10 16.57
N GLU A 78 -18.68 0.71 16.55
CA GLU A 78 -18.52 2.14 16.26
C GLU A 78 -18.51 2.42 14.76
N THR A 79 -18.95 3.63 14.39
CA THR A 79 -18.82 4.14 13.02
C THR A 79 -17.62 5.08 12.96
N TYR A 80 -16.73 4.85 12.00
CA TYR A 80 -15.63 5.76 11.70
C TYR A 80 -15.99 6.68 10.53
N HIS A 81 -15.84 7.99 10.73
CA HIS A 81 -16.09 8.99 9.71
C HIS A 81 -14.78 9.38 9.03
N TRP A 82 -14.68 9.09 7.74
CA TRP A 82 -13.51 9.45 6.95
C TRP A 82 -13.91 10.38 5.81
N GLN A 83 -13.39 11.60 5.83
CA GLN A 83 -13.57 12.55 4.74
C GLN A 83 -12.33 12.55 3.84
N GLN A 84 -12.58 12.49 2.53
CA GLN A 84 -11.56 12.71 1.52
C GLN A 84 -12.16 13.52 0.36
N ASP A 85 -11.59 14.70 0.09
CA ASP A 85 -12.10 15.64 -0.90
C ASP A 85 -13.58 15.99 -0.63
N HIS A 86 -14.47 15.73 -1.60
CA HIS A 86 -15.93 15.95 -1.53
C HIS A 86 -16.71 14.70 -1.11
N PHE A 87 -16.03 13.68 -0.57
CA PHE A 87 -16.62 12.42 -0.16
C PHE A 87 -16.50 12.19 1.34
N ILE A 88 -17.58 11.70 1.94
CA ILE A 88 -17.64 11.29 3.35
C ILE A 88 -17.99 9.80 3.39
N TYR A 89 -17.14 9.03 4.07
CA TYR A 89 -17.31 7.60 4.25
C TYR A 89 -17.66 7.31 5.71
N HIS A 90 -18.81 6.68 5.93
CA HIS A 90 -19.27 6.17 7.21
C HIS A 90 -18.95 4.67 7.25
N ILE A 91 -17.82 4.32 7.88
CA ILE A 91 -17.27 2.96 7.85
C ILE A 91 -17.63 2.24 9.14
N GLN A 92 -18.21 1.05 9.00
CA GLN A 92 -18.56 0.15 10.09
C GLN A 92 -17.87 -1.20 9.86
N TYR A 93 -17.65 -1.94 10.95
CA TYR A 93 -17.16 -3.31 10.84
C TYR A 93 -18.23 -4.22 10.24
N ASP A 94 -17.83 -5.07 9.29
CA ASP A 94 -18.65 -6.19 8.82
C ASP A 94 -18.36 -7.45 9.65
N ASP A 95 -19.32 -7.82 10.49
CA ASP A 95 -19.30 -8.95 11.41
C ASP A 95 -19.94 -10.22 10.83
N ASN A 96 -20.33 -10.22 9.56
CA ASN A 96 -20.95 -11.36 8.89
C ASN A 96 -19.99 -12.50 8.52
N ASP A 97 -18.66 -12.27 8.61
CA ASP A 97 -17.63 -13.23 8.21
C ASP A 97 -16.91 -13.86 9.43
N ASP A 98 -16.67 -15.17 9.37
CA ASP A 98 -15.97 -15.93 10.41
C ASP A 98 -14.50 -15.48 10.63
N ASP A 99 -13.85 -14.99 9.57
CA ASP A 99 -12.48 -14.47 9.65
C ASP A 99 -12.35 -13.09 8.95
N PRO A 100 -12.23 -11.99 9.72
CA PRO A 100 -12.11 -10.64 9.18
C PRO A 100 -10.88 -10.48 8.27
N TRP A 101 -9.80 -11.21 8.57
CA TRP A 101 -8.56 -11.12 7.79
C TRP A 101 -8.75 -11.72 6.40
N LEU A 102 -9.35 -12.90 6.30
CA LEU A 102 -9.53 -13.58 5.01
C LEU A 102 -10.43 -12.79 4.06
N LYS A 103 -11.51 -12.19 4.58
CA LYS A 103 -12.38 -11.32 3.79
C LYS A 103 -11.66 -10.05 3.33
N CYS A 104 -10.96 -9.36 4.24
CA CYS A 104 -10.18 -8.17 3.88
C CYS A 104 -9.12 -8.51 2.82
N LEU A 105 -8.38 -9.60 3.03
CA LEU A 105 -7.38 -10.11 2.09
C LEU A 105 -7.98 -10.41 0.71
N LYS A 106 -9.18 -11.01 0.66
CA LYS A 106 -9.89 -11.31 -0.59
C LYS A 106 -10.17 -10.03 -1.39
N ASN A 107 -10.78 -9.03 -0.78
CA ASN A 107 -11.12 -7.77 -1.47
C ASN A 107 -9.86 -7.05 -1.97
N VAL A 108 -8.81 -7.03 -1.15
CA VAL A 108 -7.52 -6.44 -1.55
C VAL A 108 -6.90 -7.20 -2.73
N LYS A 109 -6.94 -8.54 -2.71
CA LYS A 109 -6.44 -9.35 -3.83
C LYS A 109 -7.23 -9.12 -5.11
N MET A 110 -8.55 -8.94 -5.02
CA MET A 110 -9.40 -8.57 -6.17
C MET A 110 -8.95 -7.23 -6.75
N PHE A 111 -8.81 -6.20 -5.91
CA PHE A 111 -8.31 -4.89 -6.35
C PHE A 111 -6.95 -4.98 -7.05
N ILE A 112 -5.99 -5.70 -6.47
CA ILE A 112 -4.65 -5.86 -7.07
C ILE A 112 -4.70 -6.61 -8.40
N ALA A 113 -5.54 -7.64 -8.53
CA ALA A 113 -5.69 -8.39 -9.77
C ALA A 113 -6.23 -7.53 -10.92
N GLU A 114 -7.09 -6.56 -10.62
CA GLU A 114 -7.66 -5.63 -11.61
C GLU A 114 -6.75 -4.42 -11.89
N SER A 115 -5.71 -4.20 -11.09
CA SER A 115 -4.86 -3.00 -11.14
C SER A 115 -3.78 -3.01 -12.23
N ASN A 116 -3.65 -4.10 -13.00
CA ASN A 116 -2.67 -4.26 -14.09
C ASN A 116 -1.24 -3.83 -13.71
N VAL A 117 -0.76 -4.30 -12.56
CA VAL A 117 0.58 -4.00 -12.05
C VAL A 117 1.60 -4.84 -12.79
N ASP A 118 2.65 -4.20 -13.29
CA ASP A 118 3.75 -4.90 -13.95
C ASP A 118 4.62 -5.65 -12.92
N ARG A 119 5.19 -6.77 -13.35
CA ARG A 119 5.94 -7.71 -12.51
C ARG A 119 7.40 -7.77 -12.97
N PRO A 120 8.21 -6.76 -12.64
CA PRO A 120 9.62 -6.74 -13.05
C PRO A 120 10.41 -7.86 -12.33
N GLU A 121 10.88 -8.84 -13.11
CA GLU A 121 11.61 -10.02 -12.61
C GLU A 121 12.89 -9.64 -11.82
N GLU A 122 13.52 -8.52 -12.17
CA GLU A 122 14.72 -8.03 -11.49
C GLU A 122 14.53 -7.72 -10.01
N LEU A 123 13.32 -7.34 -9.58
CA LEU A 123 13.05 -7.08 -8.16
C LEU A 123 13.34 -8.31 -7.29
N GLN A 124 13.28 -9.51 -7.86
CA GLN A 124 13.61 -10.73 -7.15
C GLN A 124 15.11 -10.87 -6.86
N GLN A 125 15.96 -10.26 -7.69
CA GLN A 125 17.42 -10.39 -7.66
C GLN A 125 18.10 -9.16 -7.03
N ARG A 126 17.48 -7.99 -7.09
CA ARG A 126 18.04 -6.72 -6.60
C ARG A 126 17.73 -6.47 -5.12
N GLU A 127 18.51 -5.62 -4.47
CA GLU A 127 18.12 -5.04 -3.18
C GLU A 127 16.93 -4.08 -3.39
N ILE A 128 15.96 -4.13 -2.47
CA ILE A 128 14.76 -3.30 -2.54
C ILE A 128 14.77 -2.33 -1.36
N TYR A 129 14.71 -1.04 -1.66
CA TYR A 129 14.52 0.03 -0.68
C TYR A 129 13.09 0.57 -0.84
N ALA A 130 12.28 0.46 0.22
CA ALA A 130 10.91 0.95 0.25
C ALA A 130 10.75 2.08 1.27
N ILE A 131 10.11 3.16 0.85
CA ILE A 131 10.01 4.40 1.62
C ILE A 131 8.54 4.77 1.88
N SER A 132 8.30 5.91 2.54
CA SER A 132 6.96 6.45 2.76
C SER A 132 6.05 5.43 3.46
N TYR A 133 4.85 5.15 2.93
CA TYR A 133 3.88 4.30 3.60
C TYR A 133 4.31 2.85 3.84
N PHE A 134 5.24 2.30 3.05
CA PHE A 134 5.83 0.98 3.34
C PHE A 134 6.55 0.99 4.69
N TYR A 135 7.29 2.07 4.98
CA TYR A 135 7.96 2.29 6.25
C TYR A 135 6.98 2.71 7.35
N ASP A 136 6.12 3.70 7.09
CA ASP A 136 5.24 4.29 8.12
C ASP A 136 4.31 3.24 8.73
N ARG A 137 3.73 2.34 7.94
CA ARG A 137 2.83 1.29 8.45
C ARG A 137 3.54 0.28 9.35
N MET A 138 4.77 -0.10 9.03
CA MET A 138 5.58 -0.98 9.89
C MET A 138 6.10 -0.25 11.14
N LYS A 139 6.28 1.07 11.07
CA LYS A 139 6.61 1.91 12.23
C LYS A 139 5.43 2.10 13.18
N ASP A 140 4.23 2.29 12.65
CA ASP A 140 2.99 2.46 13.44
C ASP A 140 2.75 1.25 14.36
N ILE A 141 3.12 0.06 13.90
CA ILE A 141 3.03 -1.19 14.67
C ILE A 141 4.34 -1.57 15.39
N ARG A 142 5.36 -0.69 15.36
CA ARG A 142 6.66 -0.82 16.05
C ARG A 142 7.54 -1.99 15.61
N VAL A 143 7.31 -2.50 14.41
CA VAL A 143 8.19 -3.51 13.78
C VAL A 143 9.50 -2.86 13.37
N VAL A 144 9.43 -1.66 12.80
CA VAL A 144 10.59 -0.80 12.57
C VAL A 144 10.57 0.33 13.59
N ARG A 145 11.70 0.51 14.31
CA ARG A 145 11.79 1.48 15.42
C ARG A 145 12.74 2.64 15.11
N MET A 146 13.73 2.41 14.25
CA MET A 146 14.74 3.38 13.85
C MET A 146 14.36 4.04 12.52
N ASP A 147 15.26 4.83 11.95
CA ASP A 147 15.08 5.47 10.64
C ASP A 147 15.10 4.47 9.48
N ASN A 148 15.52 3.22 9.73
CA ASN A 148 15.44 2.13 8.78
C ASN A 148 15.23 0.78 9.49
N GLY A 149 14.86 -0.24 8.71
CA GLY A 149 14.73 -1.61 9.19
C GLY A 149 14.51 -2.60 8.04
N ARG A 150 15.03 -3.81 8.19
CA ARG A 150 14.88 -4.89 7.20
C ARG A 150 13.72 -5.80 7.61
N VAL A 151 12.82 -6.07 6.68
CA VAL A 151 11.67 -6.97 6.86
C VAL A 151 11.50 -7.84 5.62
N ARG A 152 10.88 -9.01 5.76
CA ARG A 152 10.49 -9.84 4.61
C ARG A 152 9.09 -9.49 4.14
N VAL A 153 8.79 -9.79 2.88
CA VAL A 153 7.42 -9.68 2.35
C VAL A 153 6.42 -10.50 3.19
N ALA A 154 6.81 -11.68 3.66
CA ALA A 154 6.01 -12.50 4.57
C ALA A 154 5.64 -11.78 5.88
N ASP A 155 6.51 -10.90 6.38
CA ASP A 155 6.27 -10.20 7.64
C ASP A 155 5.11 -9.20 7.48
N PHE A 156 4.92 -8.59 6.29
CA PHE A 156 3.75 -7.75 6.04
C PHE A 156 2.43 -8.53 6.16
N PHE A 157 2.37 -9.76 5.62
CA PHE A 157 1.19 -10.63 5.79
C PHE A 157 0.96 -11.00 7.25
N LEU A 158 2.01 -11.40 7.95
CA LEU A 158 1.95 -11.76 9.38
C LEU A 158 1.38 -10.61 10.23
N TYR A 159 1.89 -9.39 10.03
CA TYR A 159 1.41 -8.25 10.80
C TYR A 159 0.03 -7.77 10.37
N ALA A 160 -0.31 -7.84 9.09
CA ALA A 160 -1.64 -7.54 8.60
C ALA A 160 -2.68 -8.47 9.25
N GLU A 161 -2.44 -9.79 9.21
CA GLU A 161 -3.28 -10.81 9.86
C GLU A 161 -3.48 -10.52 11.36
N ASN A 162 -2.38 -10.23 12.07
CA ASN A 162 -2.42 -9.94 13.50
C ASN A 162 -3.20 -8.65 13.84
N VAL A 163 -3.05 -7.60 13.02
CA VAL A 163 -3.81 -6.36 13.17
C VAL A 163 -5.30 -6.60 12.89
N CYS A 164 -5.62 -7.25 11.77
CA CYS A 164 -7.00 -7.49 11.35
C CYS A 164 -7.76 -8.40 12.31
N ARG A 165 -7.11 -9.41 12.89
CA ARG A 165 -7.70 -10.31 13.90
C ARG A 165 -7.66 -9.73 15.32
N ARG A 166 -6.99 -8.60 15.53
CA ARG A 166 -6.76 -7.94 16.85
C ARG A 166 -5.97 -8.79 17.84
N THR A 167 -5.02 -9.59 17.37
CA THR A 167 -4.11 -10.36 18.24
C THR A 167 -3.03 -9.47 18.87
N ILE A 168 -2.73 -8.33 18.24
CA ILE A 168 -1.84 -7.30 18.80
C ILE A 168 -2.63 -6.10 19.34
N ARG A 169 -2.33 -5.70 20.57
CA ARG A 169 -2.91 -4.50 21.20
C ARG A 169 -1.98 -3.31 21.02
N LEU A 170 -2.40 -2.32 20.23
CA LEU A 170 -1.68 -1.06 20.08
C LEU A 170 -2.50 0.04 20.76
N ARG A 171 -1.84 0.97 21.48
CA ARG A 171 -2.51 1.99 22.32
C ARG A 171 -3.37 2.98 21.53
N ARG A 172 -3.00 3.26 20.28
CA ARG A 172 -3.75 4.09 19.34
C ARG A 172 -3.61 3.45 17.97
N GLN A 173 -4.65 2.77 17.51
CA GLN A 173 -4.67 2.17 16.18
C GLN A 173 -5.34 3.15 15.24
N ASN A 174 -4.61 3.57 14.22
CA ASN A 174 -5.24 4.11 13.03
C ASN A 174 -6.18 3.00 12.50
N PRO A 175 -7.49 3.27 12.33
CA PRO A 175 -8.47 2.25 11.94
C PRO A 175 -8.18 1.63 10.56
N PHE A 176 -7.37 2.30 9.74
CA PHE A 176 -6.94 1.81 8.44
C PHE A 176 -5.74 0.84 8.48
N LEU A 177 -5.13 0.55 9.64
CA LEU A 177 -3.92 -0.28 9.68
C LEU A 177 -4.11 -1.68 9.07
N CYS A 178 -5.27 -2.29 9.29
CA CYS A 178 -5.58 -3.60 8.72
C CYS A 178 -5.58 -3.52 7.18
N ILE A 179 -6.45 -2.69 6.59
CA ILE A 179 -6.54 -2.53 5.12
C ILE A 179 -5.21 -2.07 4.50
N ASP A 180 -4.47 -1.18 5.16
CA ASP A 180 -3.19 -0.67 4.67
C ASP A 180 -2.11 -1.74 4.60
N LEU A 181 -1.93 -2.51 5.68
CA LEU A 181 -0.93 -3.58 5.73
C LEU A 181 -1.32 -4.72 4.78
N THR A 182 -2.61 -5.04 4.69
CA THR A 182 -3.14 -6.00 3.70
C THR A 182 -2.77 -5.55 2.28
N TYR A 183 -3.06 -4.29 1.96
CA TYR A 183 -2.78 -3.70 0.66
C TYR A 183 -1.30 -3.74 0.32
N ILE A 184 -0.43 -3.29 1.23
CA ILE A 184 1.02 -3.31 1.02
C ILE A 184 1.52 -4.74 0.79
N ALA A 185 1.10 -5.71 1.62
CA ALA A 185 1.48 -7.11 1.47
C ALA A 185 1.08 -7.66 0.09
N CYS A 186 -0.17 -7.41 -0.31
CA CYS A 186 -0.69 -7.86 -1.61
C CYS A 186 -0.04 -7.15 -2.79
N TYR A 187 0.22 -5.85 -2.69
CA TYR A 187 0.89 -5.09 -3.74
C TYR A 187 2.32 -5.60 -3.97
N LEU A 188 3.09 -5.83 -2.90
CA LEU A 188 4.45 -6.38 -3.01
C LEU A 188 4.46 -7.78 -3.61
N HIS A 189 3.60 -8.68 -3.11
CA HIS A 189 3.63 -10.08 -3.50
C HIS A 189 2.86 -10.37 -4.79
N TYR A 190 1.56 -10.03 -4.82
CA TYR A 190 0.69 -10.32 -5.96
C TYR A 190 0.77 -9.27 -7.06
N GLY A 191 1.04 -8.00 -6.71
CA GLY A 191 1.23 -6.92 -7.68
C GLY A 191 2.58 -7.04 -8.36
N LEU A 192 3.66 -6.78 -7.61
CA LEU A 192 5.04 -6.73 -8.12
C LEU A 192 5.71 -8.10 -8.30
N GLY A 193 5.10 -9.19 -7.82
CA GLY A 193 5.64 -10.54 -7.98
C GLY A 193 6.82 -10.86 -7.05
N ILE A 194 6.97 -10.14 -5.94
CA ILE A 194 8.12 -10.32 -5.03
C ILE A 194 7.89 -11.57 -4.14
N PRO A 195 8.86 -12.49 -4.03
CA PRO A 195 8.75 -13.67 -3.18
C PRO A 195 8.54 -13.33 -1.69
N LEU A 196 7.77 -14.15 -0.98
CA LEU A 196 7.50 -13.98 0.46
C LEU A 196 8.79 -13.93 1.31
N THR A 197 9.83 -14.64 0.88
CA THR A 197 11.13 -14.72 1.56
C THR A 197 12.05 -13.54 1.27
N LYS A 198 11.74 -12.67 0.30
CA LYS A 198 12.60 -11.56 -0.10
C LYS A 198 12.63 -10.50 1.00
N ASP A 199 13.85 -10.08 1.34
CA ASP A 199 14.08 -8.92 2.21
C ASP A 199 13.81 -7.60 1.47
N ILE A 200 13.18 -6.68 2.20
CA ILE A 200 12.94 -5.29 1.83
C ILE A 200 13.54 -4.41 2.92
N MET A 201 14.32 -3.42 2.50
CA MET A 201 14.84 -2.37 3.37
C MET A 201 13.83 -1.24 3.46
N LEU A 202 13.20 -1.07 4.62
CA LEU A 202 12.30 0.06 4.90
C LEU A 202 13.11 1.25 5.36
N VAL A 203 12.96 2.39 4.70
CA VAL A 203 13.81 3.56 4.97
C VAL A 203 13.02 4.85 5.06
N LYS A 204 13.32 5.64 6.09
CA LYS A 204 12.92 7.04 6.25
C LYS A 204 14.08 7.98 5.96
N LYS A 205 15.28 7.65 6.44
CA LYS A 205 16.50 8.43 6.26
C LYS A 205 17.71 7.59 5.89
N ILE A 206 18.60 8.15 5.09
CA ILE A 206 19.97 7.64 4.88
C ILE A 206 20.92 8.75 5.34
N ASN A 207 21.85 8.41 6.25
CA ASN A 207 22.83 9.35 6.80
C ASN A 207 22.20 10.64 7.36
N GLY A 208 21.03 10.54 7.99
CA GLY A 208 20.30 11.67 8.56
C GLY A 208 19.46 12.49 7.57
N ILE A 209 19.55 12.21 6.27
CA ILE A 209 18.79 12.89 5.21
C ILE A 209 17.52 12.09 4.90
N GLU A 210 16.38 12.77 4.91
CA GLU A 210 15.10 12.17 4.52
C GLU A 210 15.08 11.82 3.03
N ILE A 211 14.73 10.57 2.72
CA ILE A 211 14.64 10.13 1.33
C ILE A 211 13.35 10.70 0.73
N SER A 212 13.50 11.47 -0.34
CA SER A 212 12.40 11.95 -1.15
C SER A 212 12.86 12.15 -2.60
N TRP A 213 11.89 12.26 -3.51
CA TRP A 213 12.15 12.57 -4.92
C TRP A 213 12.92 13.88 -5.11
N ALA A 214 12.78 14.84 -4.18
CA ALA A 214 13.45 16.13 -4.26
C ALA A 214 14.98 16.02 -4.23
N LEU A 215 15.53 15.01 -3.53
CA LEU A 215 16.96 14.77 -3.49
C LEU A 215 17.51 14.37 -4.87
N GLY A 216 16.81 13.47 -5.57
CA GLY A 216 17.19 13.05 -6.92
C GLY A 216 17.05 14.17 -7.94
N ALA A 217 16.00 14.99 -7.83
CA ALA A 217 15.82 16.17 -8.69
C ALA A 217 16.95 17.20 -8.50
N ALA A 218 17.41 17.41 -7.26
CA ALA A 218 18.52 18.31 -6.98
C ALA A 218 19.83 17.83 -7.64
N ILE A 219 20.17 16.54 -7.52
CA ILE A 219 21.40 15.98 -8.13
C ILE A 219 21.40 16.19 -9.66
N ASN A 220 20.27 15.98 -10.32
CA ASN A 220 20.15 16.19 -11.76
C ASN A 220 20.22 17.67 -12.21
N LEU A 221 20.22 18.63 -11.27
CA LEU A 221 20.43 20.06 -11.58
C LEU A 221 21.89 20.49 -11.44
N PHE A 222 22.73 19.68 -10.77
CA PHE A 222 24.14 19.98 -10.51
C PHE A 222 25.12 19.23 -11.43
N HIS A 223 24.59 18.46 -12.38
CA HIS A 223 25.32 17.74 -13.44
C HIS A 223 24.69 18.07 -14.80
#